data_AF-A0AAV6KEC9-F1
#
_entry.id   AF-A0AAV6KEC9-F1
#
_cell.length_a   1.000
_cell.length_b   1.000
_cell.length_c   1.000
_cell.angle_alpha   90.00
_cell.angle_beta   90.00
_cell.angle_gamma   90.00
#
_symmetry.space_group_name_H-M   'P 1'
#
loop_
_entity.id
_entity.type
_entity.pdbx_description
1 polymer ?
#
loop_
_entity_poly.entity_id
_entity_poly.type
_entity_poly.pdbx_seq_one_letter_code
_entity_poly.pdbx_strand_id
1 'polypeptide(L)'
;MLVKGRKVAGRGEAMAAHYAFGPLEDDMIIKHRLLTRTTTTRGEPPLKKLQKKFTSFALEIEKDADNYSDCERLAKAFLQELTTFELPLLKSKAVIDANLREKENFNELKDEINRQIFQAQADIEDLKKQLEESKIERQHKEECEAIRRLVGMQPPRSETQKIITDLEKEIAMLEAENTAGSRTLELRKKQFALLLYVVDELQNTIEVEQRSLIEEMRIALDDQKHGVEDASGGSEAMAVD
;
A
#
# COMPACT_ATOMS: atom_id res chain seq x y z
N MET A 1 -83.99 10.31 -31.88
CA MET A 1 -84.20 8.94 -31.36
C MET A 1 -83.00 8.07 -31.74
N LEU A 2 -82.44 7.38 -30.73
CA LEU A 2 -81.74 6.09 -30.80
C LEU A 2 -80.48 5.97 -31.68
N VAL A 3 -79.32 6.29 -31.09
CA VAL A 3 -78.05 5.63 -31.45
C VAL A 3 -77.68 4.68 -30.32
N LYS A 4 -77.59 3.41 -30.71
CA LYS A 4 -77.62 2.20 -29.89
C LYS A 4 -76.22 1.92 -29.32
N GLY A 5 -76.04 2.11 -28.01
CA GLY A 5 -74.85 1.68 -27.29
C GLY A 5 -74.68 0.17 -27.35
N ARG A 6 -73.56 -0.30 -27.90
CA ARG A 6 -73.20 -1.72 -27.99
C ARG A 6 -72.73 -2.17 -26.61
N LYS A 7 -73.63 -2.78 -25.82
CA LYS A 7 -73.30 -3.52 -24.60
C LYS A 7 -72.42 -4.72 -24.99
N VAL A 8 -71.16 -4.70 -24.58
CA VAL A 8 -70.30 -5.89 -24.58
C VAL A 8 -70.85 -6.81 -23.49
N ALA A 9 -71.45 -7.92 -23.90
CA ALA A 9 -71.89 -8.98 -22.99
C ALA A 9 -70.64 -9.64 -22.39
N GLY A 10 -70.43 -9.42 -21.09
CA GLY A 10 -69.50 -10.20 -20.30
C GLY A 10 -69.98 -11.65 -20.23
N ARG A 11 -69.51 -12.49 -21.15
CA ARG A 11 -69.50 -13.94 -21.02
C ARG A 11 -68.11 -14.35 -20.55
N GLY A 12 -67.89 -14.09 -19.27
CA GLY A 12 -66.79 -14.63 -18.48
C GLY A 12 -67.38 -15.40 -17.31
N GLU A 13 -68.35 -16.28 -17.56
CA GLU A 13 -68.60 -17.40 -16.65
C GLU A 13 -67.37 -18.29 -16.77
N ALA A 14 -66.35 -18.00 -15.95
CA ALA A 14 -65.38 -19.00 -15.59
C ALA A 14 -66.22 -20.17 -15.05
N MET A 15 -66.32 -21.24 -15.84
CA MET A 15 -66.61 -22.56 -15.30
C MET A 15 -65.48 -22.81 -14.29
N ALA A 16 -65.70 -22.36 -13.06
CA ALA A 16 -64.95 -22.85 -11.92
C ALA A 16 -65.25 -24.34 -11.91
N ALA A 17 -64.32 -25.12 -12.47
CA ALA A 17 -64.30 -26.54 -12.31
C ALA A 17 -64.43 -26.77 -10.80
N HIS A 18 -65.56 -27.35 -10.40
CA HIS A 18 -65.80 -27.76 -9.03
C HIS A 18 -64.81 -28.89 -8.73
N TYR A 19 -63.56 -28.53 -8.43
CA TYR A 19 -62.61 -29.43 -7.84
C TYR A 19 -63.11 -29.74 -6.42
N ALA A 20 -63.21 -31.02 -6.10
CA ALA A 20 -63.66 -31.47 -4.78
C ALA A 20 -62.68 -31.10 -3.66
N PHE A 21 -61.45 -30.68 -4.03
CA PHE A 21 -60.37 -30.27 -3.12
C PHE A 21 -59.67 -29.01 -3.64
N GLY A 22 -58.89 -28.34 -2.77
CA GLY A 22 -58.11 -27.17 -3.17
C GLY A 22 -56.94 -27.53 -4.10
N PRO A 23 -56.43 -26.60 -4.94
CA PRO A 23 -55.40 -26.91 -5.95
C PRO A 23 -54.13 -27.59 -5.40
N LEU A 24 -53.67 -27.19 -4.20
CA LEU A 24 -52.49 -27.77 -3.55
C LEU A 24 -52.75 -29.18 -2.99
N GLU A 25 -53.97 -29.43 -2.51
CA GLU A 25 -54.40 -30.74 -2.01
C GLU A 25 -54.61 -31.71 -3.19
N ASP A 26 -55.19 -31.22 -4.28
CA ASP A 26 -55.33 -31.96 -5.53
C ASP A 26 -53.96 -32.37 -6.09
N ASP A 27 -52.97 -31.47 -6.11
CA ASP A 27 -51.60 -31.83 -6.55
C ASP A 27 -50.96 -32.89 -5.68
N MET A 28 -51.16 -32.85 -4.36
CA MET A 28 -50.69 -33.89 -3.44
C MET A 28 -51.39 -35.23 -3.70
N ILE A 29 -52.71 -35.21 -3.91
CA ILE A 29 -53.52 -36.40 -4.22
C ILE A 29 -53.10 -36.99 -5.57
N ILE A 30 -52.94 -36.16 -6.60
CA ILE A 30 -52.50 -36.54 -7.94
C ILE A 30 -51.09 -37.13 -7.88
N LYS A 31 -50.16 -36.47 -7.20
CA LYS A 31 -48.79 -36.97 -6.98
C LYS A 31 -48.79 -38.31 -6.27
N HIS A 32 -49.56 -38.46 -5.19
CA HIS A 32 -49.67 -39.71 -4.46
C HIS A 32 -50.24 -40.83 -5.34
N ARG A 33 -51.26 -40.53 -6.14
CA ARG A 33 -51.92 -41.45 -7.07
C ARG A 33 -51.01 -41.90 -8.21
N LEU A 34 -50.19 -41.00 -8.75
CA LEU A 34 -49.16 -41.29 -9.77
C LEU A 34 -48.00 -42.13 -9.21
N LEU A 35 -47.51 -41.81 -8.01
CA LEU A 35 -46.39 -42.50 -7.36
C LEU A 35 -46.75 -43.91 -6.89
N THR A 36 -47.96 -44.10 -6.37
CA THR A 36 -48.43 -45.39 -5.84
C THR A 36 -49.06 -46.27 -6.91
N ARG A 37 -49.32 -45.74 -8.12
CA ARG A 37 -50.06 -46.43 -9.21
C ARG A 37 -51.39 -47.04 -8.74
N THR A 38 -51.99 -46.44 -7.71
CA THR A 38 -53.29 -46.87 -7.15
C THR A 38 -54.42 -46.76 -8.16
N THR A 39 -54.23 -45.99 -9.24
CA THR A 39 -55.13 -45.98 -10.41
C THR A 39 -54.35 -45.93 -11.72
N THR A 40 -54.82 -46.66 -12.74
CA THR A 40 -54.29 -46.57 -14.10
C THR A 40 -55.14 -45.59 -14.92
N THR A 41 -54.52 -44.85 -15.84
CA THR A 41 -55.20 -43.91 -16.76
C THR A 41 -56.05 -44.61 -17.84
N ARG A 42 -55.77 -45.89 -18.11
CA ARG A 42 -56.60 -46.82 -18.91
C ARG A 42 -56.75 -48.16 -18.20
N GLY A 43 -57.99 -48.60 -17.97
CA GLY A 43 -58.31 -49.89 -17.37
C GLY A 43 -58.75 -49.80 -15.90
N GLU A 44 -59.07 -50.95 -15.32
CA GLU A 44 -59.50 -51.04 -13.92
C GLU A 44 -58.34 -50.78 -12.94
N PRO A 45 -58.52 -49.99 -11.87
CA PRO A 45 -57.49 -49.79 -10.85
C PRO A 45 -56.99 -51.13 -10.29
N PRO A 46 -55.66 -51.33 -10.13
CA PRO A 46 -55.09 -52.60 -9.68
C PRO A 46 -55.68 -53.10 -8.36
N LEU A 47 -55.88 -52.21 -7.39
CA LEU A 47 -56.51 -52.55 -6.10
C LEU A 47 -57.97 -53.00 -6.27
N LYS A 48 -58.73 -52.36 -7.16
CA LYS A 48 -60.12 -52.71 -7.44
C LYS A 48 -60.23 -54.05 -8.16
N LYS A 49 -59.29 -54.33 -9.08
CA LYS A 49 -59.19 -55.62 -9.78
C LYS A 49 -58.85 -56.75 -8.79
N LEU A 50 -57.90 -56.52 -7.88
CA LEU A 50 -57.57 -57.45 -6.81
C LEU A 50 -58.78 -57.70 -5.88
N GLN A 51 -59.46 -56.64 -5.45
CA GLN A 51 -60.67 -56.72 -4.63
C GLN A 51 -61.75 -57.57 -5.32
N LYS A 52 -62.02 -57.35 -6.60
CA LYS A 52 -62.99 -58.17 -7.35
C LYS A 52 -62.62 -59.65 -7.36
N LYS A 53 -61.34 -59.98 -7.59
CA LYS A 53 -60.87 -61.38 -7.58
C LYS A 53 -61.03 -62.03 -6.21
N PHE A 54 -60.73 -61.28 -5.14
CA PHE A 54 -60.97 -61.70 -3.76
C PHE A 54 -62.45 -61.98 -3.50
N THR A 55 -63.33 -61.01 -3.82
CA THR A 55 -64.77 -61.15 -3.60
C THR A 55 -65.36 -62.30 -4.41
N SER A 56 -64.93 -62.50 -5.66
CA SER A 56 -65.37 -63.65 -6.46
C SER A 56 -64.95 -64.99 -5.85
N PHE A 57 -63.74 -65.08 -5.30
CA PHE A 57 -63.29 -66.29 -4.60
C PHE A 57 -64.07 -66.53 -3.31
N ALA A 58 -64.26 -65.49 -2.48
CA ALA A 58 -65.01 -65.59 -1.23
C ALA A 58 -66.48 -66.02 -1.47
N LEU A 59 -67.15 -65.42 -2.45
CA LEU A 59 -68.52 -65.76 -2.81
C LEU A 59 -68.65 -67.19 -3.37
N GLU A 60 -67.62 -67.73 -4.02
CA GLU A 60 -67.66 -69.11 -4.52
C GLU A 60 -67.51 -70.13 -3.37
N ILE A 61 -66.71 -69.80 -2.35
CA ILE A 61 -66.60 -70.61 -1.13
C ILE A 61 -67.93 -70.64 -0.35
N GLU A 62 -68.65 -69.51 -0.30
CA GLU A 62 -69.90 -69.38 0.45
C GLU A 62 -71.09 -70.14 -0.15
N LYS A 63 -70.98 -70.67 -1.38
CA LYS A 63 -72.09 -71.32 -2.08
C LYS A 63 -72.47 -72.73 -1.57
N ASP A 64 -71.73 -73.28 -0.61
CA ASP A 64 -72.01 -74.56 0.07
C ASP A 64 -72.40 -75.70 -0.91
N ALA A 65 -71.65 -75.78 -2.02
CA ALA A 65 -71.82 -76.73 -3.12
C ALA A 65 -70.49 -77.48 -3.37
N ASP A 66 -70.54 -78.66 -4.01
CA ASP A 66 -69.34 -79.42 -4.42
C ASP A 66 -68.60 -78.74 -5.61
N ASN A 67 -68.09 -77.52 -5.40
CA ASN A 67 -67.48 -76.65 -6.41
C ASN A 67 -65.96 -76.48 -6.22
N TYR A 68 -65.28 -77.48 -5.66
CA TYR A 68 -63.85 -77.43 -5.30
C TYR A 68 -62.93 -76.96 -6.44
N SER A 69 -63.18 -77.44 -7.66
CA SER A 69 -62.37 -77.07 -8.83
C SER A 69 -62.45 -75.59 -9.20
N ASP A 70 -63.63 -74.97 -9.02
CA ASP A 70 -63.82 -73.53 -9.26
C ASP A 70 -63.23 -72.69 -8.14
N CYS A 71 -63.34 -73.14 -6.89
CA CYS A 71 -62.67 -72.52 -5.76
C CYS A 71 -61.14 -72.51 -5.95
N GLU A 72 -60.53 -73.63 -6.36
CA GLU A 72 -59.08 -73.72 -6.62
C GLU A 72 -58.65 -72.78 -7.76
N ARG A 73 -59.43 -72.73 -8.84
CA ARG A 73 -59.17 -71.84 -9.98
C ARG A 73 -59.23 -70.37 -9.58
N LEU A 74 -60.23 -69.98 -8.79
CA LEU A 74 -60.37 -68.60 -8.31
C LEU A 74 -59.29 -68.22 -7.29
N ALA A 75 -58.87 -69.15 -6.41
CA ALA A 75 -57.76 -68.95 -5.49
C ALA A 75 -56.44 -68.66 -6.25
N LYS A 76 -56.12 -69.47 -7.26
CA LYS A 76 -54.93 -69.27 -8.12
C LYS A 76 -54.99 -67.92 -8.84
N ALA A 77 -56.16 -67.55 -9.37
CA ALA A 77 -56.35 -66.26 -10.03
C ALA A 77 -56.20 -65.06 -9.08
N PHE A 78 -56.67 -65.19 -7.82
CA PHE A 78 -56.49 -64.18 -6.79
C PHE A 78 -55.02 -64.02 -6.40
N LEU A 79 -54.31 -65.14 -6.14
CA LEU A 79 -52.88 -65.12 -5.81
C LEU A 79 -52.04 -64.48 -6.93
N GLN A 80 -52.33 -64.81 -8.19
CA GLN A 80 -51.64 -64.20 -9.33
C GLN A 80 -51.86 -62.68 -9.41
N GLU A 81 -53.09 -62.22 -9.15
CA GLU A 81 -53.39 -60.78 -9.12
C GLU A 81 -52.71 -60.10 -7.93
N LEU A 82 -52.61 -60.77 -6.78
CA LEU A 82 -51.92 -60.27 -5.59
C LEU A 82 -50.43 -60.05 -5.87
N THR A 83 -49.75 -61.03 -6.46
CA THR A 83 -48.33 -60.90 -6.87
C THR A 83 -48.15 -59.78 -7.91
N THR A 84 -49.10 -59.65 -8.85
CA THR A 84 -49.07 -58.56 -9.85
C THR A 84 -49.23 -57.18 -9.20
N PHE A 85 -50.04 -57.09 -8.14
CA PHE A 85 -50.24 -55.86 -7.37
C PHE A 85 -49.03 -55.51 -6.49
N GLU A 86 -48.35 -56.51 -5.94
CA GLU A 86 -47.18 -56.34 -5.07
C GLU A 86 -45.96 -55.78 -5.80
N LEU A 87 -45.70 -56.23 -7.03
CA LEU A 87 -44.49 -55.87 -7.78
C LEU A 87 -44.30 -54.33 -7.97
N PRO A 88 -45.33 -53.54 -8.37
CA PRO A 88 -45.23 -52.09 -8.40
C PRO A 88 -44.94 -51.43 -7.05
N LEU A 89 -45.44 -51.98 -5.94
CA LEU A 89 -45.22 -51.44 -4.60
C LEU A 89 -43.75 -51.63 -4.19
N LEU A 90 -43.20 -52.83 -4.42
CA LEU A 90 -41.79 -53.12 -4.18
C LEU A 90 -40.89 -52.22 -5.03
N LYS A 91 -41.25 -52.01 -6.31
CA LYS A 91 -40.53 -51.08 -7.19
C LYS A 91 -40.56 -49.64 -6.64
N SER A 92 -41.73 -49.17 -6.19
CA SER A 92 -41.88 -47.82 -5.62
C SER A 92 -41.01 -47.65 -4.36
N LYS A 93 -41.02 -48.64 -3.47
CA LYS A 93 -40.14 -48.68 -2.29
C LYS A 93 -38.65 -48.61 -2.68
N ALA A 94 -38.21 -49.45 -3.61
CA ALA A 94 -36.82 -49.46 -4.06
C ALA A 94 -36.38 -48.11 -4.67
N VAL A 95 -37.29 -47.44 -5.40
CA VAL A 95 -37.05 -46.09 -5.93
C VAL A 95 -36.96 -45.06 -4.81
N ILE A 96 -37.85 -45.11 -3.82
CA ILE A 96 -37.81 -44.20 -2.66
C ILE A 96 -36.48 -44.37 -1.91
N ASP A 97 -36.09 -45.61 -1.61
CA ASP A 97 -34.84 -45.91 -0.92
C ASP A 97 -33.61 -45.43 -1.71
N ALA A 98 -33.63 -45.54 -3.04
CA ALA A 98 -32.57 -45.02 -3.91
C ALA A 98 -32.51 -43.49 -3.88
N ASN A 99 -33.65 -42.80 -3.97
CA ASN A 99 -33.71 -41.34 -3.89
C ASN A 99 -33.25 -40.82 -2.52
N LEU A 100 -33.53 -41.54 -1.44
CA LEU A 100 -33.07 -41.15 -0.10
C LEU A 100 -31.53 -41.16 -0.03
N ARG A 101 -30.90 -42.25 -0.50
CA ARG A 101 -29.43 -42.36 -0.57
C ARG A 101 -28.83 -41.28 -1.46
N GLU A 102 -29.45 -41.02 -2.62
CA GLU A 102 -28.97 -40.00 -3.54
C GLU A 102 -29.08 -38.58 -2.94
N LYS A 103 -30.16 -38.30 -2.20
CA LYS A 103 -30.31 -37.05 -1.44
C LYS A 103 -29.22 -36.88 -0.39
N GLU A 104 -28.89 -37.93 0.35
CA GLU A 104 -27.81 -37.90 1.34
C GLU A 104 -26.47 -37.59 0.67
N ASN A 105 -26.13 -38.28 -0.43
CA ASN A 105 -24.92 -38.00 -1.21
C ASN A 105 -24.86 -36.54 -1.71
N PHE A 106 -25.99 -35.97 -2.15
CA PHE A 106 -26.03 -34.56 -2.57
C PHE A 106 -25.83 -33.59 -1.41
N ASN A 107 -26.30 -33.92 -0.20
CA ASN A 107 -26.03 -33.10 0.97
C ASN A 107 -24.54 -33.10 1.33
N GLU A 108 -23.90 -34.28 1.33
CA GLU A 108 -22.46 -34.41 1.58
C GLU A 108 -21.65 -33.64 0.54
N LEU A 109 -21.99 -33.77 -0.74
CA LEU A 109 -21.33 -33.02 -1.82
C LEU A 109 -21.50 -31.51 -1.66
N LYS A 110 -22.70 -31.06 -1.27
CA LYS A 110 -22.96 -29.64 -1.02
C LYS A 110 -22.08 -29.12 0.11
N ASP A 111 -21.95 -29.87 1.19
CA ASP A 111 -21.15 -29.48 2.35
C ASP A 111 -19.65 -29.47 2.00
N GLU A 112 -19.18 -30.41 1.20
CA GLU A 112 -17.81 -30.43 0.68
C GLU A 112 -17.51 -29.21 -0.22
N ILE A 113 -18.41 -28.88 -1.15
CA ILE A 113 -18.26 -27.70 -2.01
C ILE A 113 -18.23 -26.43 -1.16
N ASN A 114 -19.10 -26.31 -0.16
CA ASN A 114 -19.09 -25.15 0.75
C ASN A 114 -17.76 -25.04 1.50
N ARG A 115 -17.21 -26.16 1.98
CA ARG A 115 -15.90 -26.18 2.63
C ARG A 115 -14.80 -25.70 1.69
N GLN A 116 -14.79 -26.15 0.44
CA GLN A 116 -13.81 -25.71 -0.56
C GLN A 116 -13.96 -24.22 -0.89
N ILE A 117 -15.19 -23.71 -0.96
CA ILE A 117 -15.44 -22.27 -1.15
C ILE A 117 -14.84 -21.46 0.01
N PHE A 118 -15.07 -21.87 1.25
CA PHE A 118 -14.50 -21.18 2.42
C PHE A 118 -12.98 -21.24 2.43
N GLN A 119 -12.38 -22.38 2.08
CA GLN A 119 -10.93 -22.50 1.97
C GLN A 119 -10.38 -21.56 0.89
N ALA A 120 -10.96 -21.55 -0.31
CA ALA A 120 -10.52 -20.68 -1.40
C ALA A 120 -10.66 -19.18 -1.03
N GLN A 121 -11.72 -18.81 -0.30
CA GLN A 121 -11.88 -17.45 0.22
C GLN A 121 -10.78 -17.07 1.20
N ALA A 122 -10.43 -17.97 2.13
CA ALA A 122 -9.32 -17.75 3.07
C ALA A 122 -7.98 -17.60 2.32
N ASP A 123 -7.70 -18.48 1.36
CA ASP A 123 -6.48 -18.42 0.55
C ASP A 123 -6.38 -17.11 -0.24
N ILE A 124 -7.51 -16.61 -0.77
CA ILE A 124 -7.56 -15.31 -1.47
C ILE A 124 -7.20 -14.15 -0.52
N GLU A 125 -7.72 -14.13 0.70
CA GLU A 125 -7.41 -13.08 1.67
C GLU A 125 -5.94 -13.12 2.10
N ASP A 126 -5.39 -14.31 2.31
CA ASP A 126 -3.97 -14.48 2.63
C ASP A 126 -3.07 -14.02 1.47
N LEU A 127 -3.41 -14.37 0.23
CA LEU A 127 -2.67 -13.93 -0.96
C LEU A 127 -2.75 -12.42 -1.17
N LYS A 128 -3.89 -11.78 -0.86
CA LYS A 128 -4.00 -10.31 -0.90
C LYS A 128 -3.06 -9.65 0.11
N LYS A 129 -2.95 -10.21 1.32
CA LYS A 129 -2.05 -9.70 2.35
C LYS A 129 -0.59 -9.82 1.91
N GLN A 130 -0.19 -11.00 1.42
CA GLN A 130 1.16 -11.23 0.91
C GLN A 130 1.51 -10.31 -0.27
N LEU A 131 0.54 -10.06 -1.15
CA LEU A 131 0.70 -9.13 -2.27
C LEU A 131 0.99 -7.71 -1.78
N GLU A 132 0.29 -7.24 -0.75
CA GLU A 132 0.51 -5.90 -0.20
C GLU A 132 1.88 -5.78 0.49
N GLU A 133 2.26 -6.81 1.26
CA GLU A 133 3.60 -6.89 1.86
C GLU A 133 4.71 -6.86 0.78
N SER A 134 4.52 -7.59 -0.32
CA SER A 134 5.47 -7.62 -1.44
C SER A 134 5.57 -6.28 -2.17
N LYS A 135 4.47 -5.53 -2.31
CA LYS A 135 4.50 -4.17 -2.88
C LYS A 135 5.32 -3.22 -2.01
N ILE A 136 5.15 -3.27 -0.69
CA ILE A 136 5.93 -2.46 0.25
C ILE A 136 7.42 -2.80 0.13
N GLU A 137 7.77 -4.09 0.10
CA GLU A 137 9.16 -4.52 -0.08
C GLU A 137 9.74 -4.01 -1.42
N ARG A 138 8.96 -4.06 -2.50
CA ARG A 138 9.35 -3.53 -3.80
C ARG A 138 9.61 -2.03 -3.74
N GLN A 139 8.71 -1.27 -3.11
CA GLN A 139 8.87 0.17 -2.96
C GLN A 139 10.15 0.51 -2.18
N HIS A 140 10.40 -0.17 -1.05
CA HIS A 140 11.64 0.03 -0.28
C HIS A 140 12.89 -0.28 -1.11
N LYS A 141 12.85 -1.33 -1.95
CA LYS A 141 13.96 -1.66 -2.87
C LYS A 141 14.18 -0.56 -3.92
N GLU A 142 13.12 -0.06 -4.53
CA GLU A 142 13.17 1.03 -5.51
C GLU A 142 13.71 2.33 -4.90
N GLU A 143 13.28 2.68 -3.68
CA GLU A 143 13.79 3.84 -2.92
C GLU A 143 15.27 3.67 -2.57
N CYS A 144 15.68 2.50 -2.09
CA CYS A 144 17.08 2.19 -1.80
C CYS A 144 17.95 2.26 -3.07
N GLU A 145 17.44 1.80 -4.22
CA GLU A 145 18.14 1.88 -5.50
C GLU A 145 18.26 3.33 -5.99
N ALA A 146 17.23 4.16 -5.80
CA ALA A 146 17.29 5.59 -6.11
C ALA A 146 18.37 6.30 -5.27
N ILE A 147 18.43 6.03 -3.96
CA ILE A 147 19.48 6.56 -3.08
C ILE A 147 20.85 6.05 -3.51
N ARG A 148 20.98 4.75 -3.83
CA ARG A 148 22.25 4.16 -4.31
C ARG A 148 22.74 4.85 -5.58
N ARG A 149 21.85 5.15 -6.53
CA ARG A 149 22.20 5.90 -7.75
C ARG A 149 22.70 7.31 -7.41
N LEU A 150 22.00 8.03 -6.52
CA LEU A 150 22.42 9.36 -6.09
C LEU A 150 23.79 9.35 -5.40
N VAL A 151 24.04 8.38 -4.52
CA VAL A 151 25.35 8.20 -3.86
C VAL A 151 26.43 7.85 -4.88
N GLY A 152 26.12 7.01 -5.87
CA GLY A 152 27.07 6.64 -6.93
C GLY A 152 27.46 7.79 -7.86
N MET A 153 26.68 8.87 -7.91
CA MET A 153 27.06 10.09 -8.64
C MET A 153 28.09 10.94 -7.89
N GLN A 154 28.30 10.68 -6.59
CA GLN A 154 29.27 11.40 -5.77
C GLN A 154 30.63 10.69 -5.83
N PRO A 155 31.75 11.43 -5.76
CA PRO A 155 33.08 10.83 -5.73
C PRO A 155 33.27 9.99 -4.46
N PRO A 156 34.17 8.98 -4.50
CA PRO A 156 34.49 8.17 -3.34
C PRO A 156 34.95 9.02 -2.15
N ARG A 157 34.42 8.73 -0.97
CA ARG A 157 34.75 9.49 0.26
C ARG A 157 36.26 9.53 0.53
N SER A 158 37.00 8.48 0.18
CA SER A 158 38.46 8.42 0.31
C SER A 158 39.18 9.45 -0.55
N GLU A 159 38.70 9.73 -1.76
CA GLU A 159 39.27 10.74 -2.65
C GLU A 159 38.99 12.14 -2.09
N THR A 160 37.74 12.43 -1.72
CA THR A 160 37.38 13.70 -1.10
C THR A 160 38.15 13.94 0.20
N GLN A 161 38.33 12.90 1.02
CA GLN A 161 39.11 12.99 2.26
C GLN A 161 40.58 13.31 2.00
N LYS A 162 41.18 12.70 0.96
CA LYS A 162 42.56 13.00 0.57
C LYS A 162 42.70 14.45 0.14
N ILE A 163 41.79 14.95 -0.70
CA ILE A 163 41.77 16.36 -1.14
C ILE A 163 41.66 17.30 0.06
N ILE A 164 40.79 17.00 1.03
CA ILE A 164 40.67 17.80 2.27
C ILE A 164 42.00 17.85 3.01
N THR A 165 42.64 16.69 3.23
CA THR A 165 43.92 16.64 3.95
C THR A 165 45.06 17.36 3.21
N ASP A 166 45.09 17.26 1.88
CA ASP A 166 46.07 17.98 1.05
C ASP A 166 45.86 19.50 1.14
N LEU A 167 44.60 19.98 1.07
CA LEU A 167 44.25 21.39 1.23
C LEU A 167 44.55 21.92 2.64
N GLU A 168 44.25 21.15 3.69
CA GLU A 168 44.58 21.52 5.08
C GLU A 168 46.09 21.72 5.26
N LYS A 169 46.89 20.85 4.64
CA LYS A 169 48.35 20.97 4.66
C LYS A 169 48.82 22.22 3.91
N GLU A 170 48.23 22.53 2.77
CA GLU A 170 48.54 23.73 1.99
C GLU A 170 48.20 25.01 2.77
N ILE A 171 47.03 25.06 3.42
CA ILE A 171 46.64 26.18 4.28
C ILE A 171 47.66 26.37 5.41
N ALA A 172 48.03 25.30 6.11
CA ALA A 172 49.02 25.37 7.18
C ALA A 172 50.39 25.88 6.69
N MET A 173 50.80 25.51 5.47
CA MET A 173 52.01 26.02 4.84
C MET A 173 51.92 27.51 4.52
N LEU A 174 50.81 27.95 3.92
CA LEU A 174 50.56 29.36 3.59
C LEU A 174 50.48 30.24 4.84
N GLU A 175 49.86 29.75 5.92
CA GLU A 175 49.84 30.44 7.21
C GLU A 175 51.26 30.59 7.80
N ALA A 176 52.08 29.54 7.72
CA ALA A 176 53.47 29.60 8.15
C ALA A 176 54.30 30.59 7.32
N GLU A 177 54.11 30.62 6.00
CA GLU A 177 54.76 31.59 5.11
C GLU A 177 54.30 33.02 5.39
N ASN A 178 53.00 33.24 5.52
CA ASN A 178 52.44 34.56 5.82
C ASN A 178 52.92 35.09 7.18
N THR A 179 52.98 34.23 8.21
CA THR A 179 53.52 34.61 9.52
C THR A 179 55.01 34.91 9.46
N ALA A 180 55.80 34.15 8.69
CA ALA A 180 57.21 34.45 8.45
C ALA A 180 57.40 35.78 7.71
N GLY A 181 56.65 36.01 6.62
CA GLY A 181 56.66 37.25 5.85
C GLY A 181 56.27 38.46 6.71
N SER A 182 55.22 38.32 7.53
CA SER A 182 54.80 39.35 8.47
C SER A 182 55.89 39.71 9.48
N ARG A 183 56.59 38.71 10.05
CA ARG A 183 57.74 38.97 10.95
C ARG A 183 58.87 39.70 10.24
N THR A 184 59.19 39.30 9.02
CA THR A 184 60.25 39.95 8.22
C THR A 184 59.85 41.40 7.90
N LEU A 185 58.60 41.65 7.51
CA LEU A 185 58.11 43.01 7.25
C LEU A 185 58.21 43.89 8.50
N GLU A 186 57.77 43.40 9.66
CA GLU A 186 57.88 44.11 10.93
C GLU A 186 59.34 44.41 11.31
N LEU A 187 60.25 43.46 11.08
CA LEU A 187 61.68 43.69 11.26
C LEU A 187 62.19 44.82 10.35
N ARG A 188 61.82 44.82 9.07
CA ARG A 188 62.21 45.88 8.13
C ARG A 188 61.61 47.23 8.51
N LYS A 189 60.35 47.30 8.94
CA LYS A 189 59.74 48.54 9.46
C LYS A 189 60.56 49.11 10.62
N LYS A 190 60.97 48.26 11.58
CA LYS A 190 61.83 48.68 12.71
C LYS A 190 63.20 49.17 12.24
N GLN A 191 63.83 48.49 11.29
CA GLN A 191 65.11 48.92 10.70
C GLN A 191 64.99 50.27 9.98
N PHE A 192 63.92 50.49 9.21
CA PHE A 192 63.66 51.77 8.55
C PHE A 192 63.37 52.90 9.53
N ALA A 193 62.60 52.63 10.59
CA ALA A 193 62.35 53.62 11.64
C ALA A 193 63.66 54.06 12.32
N LEU A 194 64.56 53.12 12.59
CA LEU A 194 65.89 53.44 13.14
C LEU A 194 66.72 54.29 12.16
N LEU A 195 66.73 53.95 10.87
CA LEU A 195 67.43 54.73 9.85
C LEU A 195 66.90 56.16 9.77
N LEU A 196 65.57 56.33 9.77
CA LEU A 196 64.94 57.66 9.76
C LEU A 196 65.31 58.47 10.99
N TYR A 197 65.36 57.84 12.17
CA TYR A 197 65.80 58.48 13.40
C TYR A 197 67.26 58.97 13.31
N VAL A 198 68.17 58.14 12.79
CA VAL A 198 69.58 58.55 12.59
C VAL A 198 69.70 59.69 11.57
N VAL A 199 68.91 59.67 10.49
CA VAL A 199 68.87 60.77 9.51
C VAL A 199 68.38 62.06 10.16
N ASP A 200 67.32 62.00 10.97
CA ASP A 200 66.79 63.15 11.72
C ASP A 200 67.82 63.69 12.72
N GLU A 201 68.51 62.81 13.45
CA GLU A 201 69.56 63.19 14.40
C GLU A 201 70.76 63.87 13.69
N LEU A 202 71.19 63.35 12.54
CA LEU A 202 72.22 63.99 11.72
C LEU A 202 71.76 65.33 11.17
N GLN A 203 70.51 65.46 10.70
CA GLN A 203 69.95 66.74 10.26
C GLN A 203 69.92 67.75 11.40
N ASN A 204 69.44 67.35 12.58
CA ASN A 204 69.45 68.18 13.78
C ASN A 204 70.87 68.60 14.17
N THR A 205 71.85 67.70 14.07
CA THR A 205 73.26 68.01 14.37
C THR A 205 73.82 69.03 13.39
N ILE A 206 73.58 68.85 12.09
CA ILE A 206 73.99 69.80 11.05
C ILE A 206 73.32 71.17 11.26
N GLU A 207 72.04 71.19 11.61
CA GLU A 207 71.33 72.45 11.93
C GLU A 207 71.91 73.14 13.17
N VAL A 208 72.27 72.39 14.21
CA VAL A 208 72.89 72.92 15.42
C VAL A 208 74.30 73.43 15.11
N GLU A 209 75.10 72.70 14.35
CA GLU A 209 76.44 73.14 13.90
C GLU A 209 76.34 74.40 13.03
N GLN A 210 75.38 74.47 12.11
CA GLN A 210 75.13 75.68 11.31
C GLN A 210 74.71 76.87 12.20
N ARG A 211 73.82 76.66 13.18
CA ARG A 211 73.46 77.71 14.14
C ARG A 211 74.66 78.13 15.00
N SER A 212 75.48 77.19 15.43
CA SER A 212 76.71 77.45 16.21
C SER A 212 77.73 78.23 15.40
N LEU A 213 77.96 77.86 14.13
CA LEU A 213 78.84 78.60 13.22
C LEU A 213 78.33 80.03 12.95
N ILE A 214 77.01 80.22 12.83
CA ILE A 214 76.40 81.55 12.71
C ILE A 214 76.64 82.36 13.98
N GLU A 215 76.50 81.75 15.16
CA GLU A 215 76.74 82.43 16.45
C GLU A 215 78.24 82.73 16.69
N GLU A 216 79.15 81.82 16.32
CA GLU A 216 80.59 82.07 16.35
C GLU A 216 81.00 83.16 15.37
N MET A 217 80.43 83.20 14.16
CA MET A 217 80.66 84.28 13.20
C MET A 217 80.11 85.62 13.72
N ARG A 218 79.03 85.60 14.50
CA ARG A 218 78.48 86.78 15.17
C ARG A 218 79.39 87.27 16.30
N ILE A 219 79.91 86.37 17.14
CA ILE A 219 80.86 86.67 18.21
C ILE A 219 82.19 87.18 17.63
N ALA A 220 82.69 86.60 16.53
CA ALA A 220 83.90 87.08 15.85
C ALA A 220 83.74 88.47 15.22
N LEU A 221 82.53 88.83 14.76
CA LEU A 221 82.21 90.21 14.35
C LEU A 221 82.17 91.16 15.55
N ASP A 222 81.68 90.72 16.70
CA ASP A 222 81.64 91.51 17.94
C ASP A 222 83.03 91.65 18.60
N ASP A 223 83.93 90.66 18.45
CA ASP A 223 85.33 90.70 18.93
C ASP A 223 86.24 91.54 18.02
N GLN A 224 86.01 91.57 16.69
CA GLN A 224 86.67 92.54 15.79
C GLN A 224 86.30 94.00 16.13
N LYS A 225 85.18 94.23 16.83
CA LYS A 225 84.77 95.54 17.30
C LYS A 225 85.47 95.96 18.61
N HIS A 226 86.02 95.01 19.39
CA HIS A 226 86.69 95.29 20.68
C HIS A 226 88.23 95.27 20.62
N GLY A 227 88.84 94.91 19.48
CA GLY A 227 90.30 94.90 19.29
C GLY A 227 90.92 96.17 18.67
N VAL A 228 90.15 97.23 18.40
CA VAL A 228 90.60 98.43 17.66
C VAL A 228 90.66 99.72 18.51
N GLU A 229 90.35 99.69 19.82
CA GLU A 229 90.40 100.90 20.67
C GLU A 229 91.65 101.07 21.55
N ASP A 230 92.65 100.18 21.46
CA ASP A 230 93.85 100.25 22.32
C ASP A 230 95.16 100.18 21.54
N ALA A 231 95.46 101.22 20.72
CA ALA A 231 96.83 101.68 20.39
C ALA A 231 96.84 102.81 19.33
N SER A 232 96.60 104.06 19.75
CA SER A 232 97.20 105.23 19.11
C SER A 232 97.23 106.41 20.09
N GLY A 233 98.24 106.43 20.95
CA GLY A 233 98.61 107.64 21.69
C GLY A 233 99.56 108.52 20.88
N GLY A 234 99.49 109.84 21.11
CA GLY A 234 100.69 110.69 21.02
C GLY A 234 100.54 112.09 20.43
N SER A 235 100.70 113.09 21.32
CA SER A 235 101.35 114.41 21.12
C SER A 235 100.53 115.54 20.47
N GLU A 236 100.60 116.82 20.85
CA GLU A 236 101.25 117.59 21.94
C GLU A 236 100.84 119.08 21.77
N ALA A 237 101.01 119.90 22.82
CA ALA A 237 101.29 121.36 22.83
C ALA A 237 100.18 122.40 23.15
N MET A 238 100.38 123.05 24.31
CA MET A 238 100.52 124.51 24.56
C MET A 238 99.30 125.46 24.50
N ALA A 239 98.80 125.78 25.71
CA ALA A 239 98.65 127.08 26.40
C ALA A 239 98.18 128.41 25.71
N VAL A 240 97.52 129.22 26.57
CA VAL A 240 97.18 130.68 26.54
C VAL A 240 95.88 131.00 25.76
N ASP A 241 94.83 131.60 26.32
CA ASP A 241 94.69 132.75 27.25
C ASP A 241 93.53 132.55 28.26
#